data_AF-H2LC19-F1
#
_entry.id   AF-H2LC19-F1
#
_cell.length_a   1.000
_cell.length_b   1.000
_cell.length_c   1.000
_cell.angle_alpha   90.00
_cell.angle_beta   90.00
_cell.angle_gamma   90.00
#
_symmetry.space_group_name_H-M   'P 1'
#
loop_
_entity.id
_entity.type
_entity.pdbx_description
1 polymer ?
#
loop_
_entity_poly.entity_id
_entity_poly.type
_entity_poly.pdbx_seq_one_letter_code
_entity_poly.pdbx_strand_id
1 'polypeptide(L)'
;MDERQELIHFMSFLRDHEASVHLMCWLDMEQFQTSPQKEAILRQERWQRLASKYLNEEYFFGAGSPATGEQQQQIVRLAGGPERLQSQCLPNAAIQEIQDIVRNHIEETWLPSFLATPEFTKRQKDKVKLQGADRLSQHVRHRRQTRREASEAQGMRMSASTEIRQVLLHPSSCQQFLNFVSLKGDFLENDVRFWLEVQRYKDLCHSHSDEATIQQKISIIISCFINSSMPPALQIDIPPDQAQRILEERHQLGPYIFREAQMSVFNELMTVWPEFQDFRSSVGEEQLLSVLEQKRAGHRARVRRQRRKEEEEEEEERRTQVRKRRVPCRNVVYFLKQMSV
;
A
#
# COMPACT_ATOMS: atom_id res chain seq x y z
N MET A 1 -25.71 -5.94 10.18
CA MET A 1 -26.83 -5.83 11.14
C MET A 1 -27.99 -5.29 10.33
N ASP A 2 -29.23 -5.74 10.51
CA ASP A 2 -30.34 -4.89 10.06
C ASP A 2 -30.66 -3.96 11.23
N GLU A 3 -29.93 -2.84 11.31
CA GLU A 3 -30.07 -1.81 12.35
C GLU A 3 -31.53 -1.34 12.49
N ARG A 4 -32.31 -1.45 11.40
CA ARG A 4 -33.73 -1.13 11.38
C ARG A 4 -34.55 -2.05 12.27
N GLN A 5 -34.17 -3.32 12.40
CA GLN A 5 -34.95 -4.29 13.13
C GLN A 5 -34.74 -4.17 14.65
N GLU A 6 -33.52 -3.86 15.09
CA GLU A 6 -33.27 -3.54 16.51
C GLU A 6 -33.90 -2.21 16.93
N LEU A 7 -33.97 -1.22 16.03
CA LEU A 7 -34.70 0.03 16.28
C LEU A 7 -36.19 -0.23 16.54
N ILE A 8 -36.83 -1.12 15.77
CA ILE A 8 -38.25 -1.50 15.97
C ILE A 8 -38.46 -2.16 17.33
N HIS A 9 -37.54 -3.03 17.75
CA HIS A 9 -37.58 -3.65 19.07
C HIS A 9 -37.40 -2.63 20.19
N PHE A 10 -36.50 -1.66 20.03
CA PHE A 10 -36.31 -0.58 21.00
C PHE A 10 -37.53 0.33 21.10
N MET A 11 -38.14 0.70 19.97
CA MET A 11 -39.39 1.48 19.95
C MET A 11 -40.54 0.75 20.66
N SER A 12 -40.64 -0.57 20.49
CA SER A 12 -41.64 -1.39 21.18
C SER A 12 -41.37 -1.42 22.69
N PHE A 13 -40.11 -1.59 23.09
CA PHE A 13 -39.68 -1.56 24.49
C PHE A 13 -40.04 -0.22 25.18
N LEU A 14 -39.77 0.91 24.53
CA LEU A 14 -40.12 2.23 25.09
C LEU A 14 -41.64 2.42 25.22
N ARG A 15 -42.43 1.87 24.30
CA ARG A 15 -43.89 1.92 24.39
C ARG A 15 -44.39 1.11 25.59
N ASP A 16 -43.83 -0.08 25.80
CA ASP A 16 -44.26 -0.98 26.87
C ASP A 16 -43.89 -0.46 28.28
N HIS A 17 -42.93 0.48 28.36
CA HIS A 17 -42.53 1.17 29.60
C HIS A 17 -43.08 2.60 29.70
N GLU A 18 -44.05 2.97 28.87
CA GLU A 18 -44.65 4.32 28.81
C GLU A 18 -43.64 5.47 28.52
N ALA A 19 -42.41 5.13 28.12
CA ALA A 19 -41.30 6.04 27.86
C ALA A 19 -41.24 6.55 26.41
N SER A 20 -42.20 6.14 25.56
CA SER A 20 -42.26 6.55 24.15
C SER A 20 -42.32 8.06 23.94
N VAL A 21 -42.82 8.81 24.93
CA VAL A 21 -42.90 10.27 24.94
C VAL A 21 -41.54 10.94 24.73
N HIS A 22 -40.45 10.35 25.23
CA HIS A 22 -39.10 10.89 25.05
C HIS A 22 -38.66 10.82 23.59
N LEU A 23 -38.82 9.66 22.96
CA LEU A 23 -38.46 9.47 21.56
C LEU A 23 -39.34 10.32 20.64
N MET A 24 -40.64 10.43 20.94
CA MET A 24 -41.55 11.30 20.20
C MET A 24 -41.18 12.78 20.33
N CYS A 25 -40.80 13.23 21.54
CA CYS A 25 -40.32 14.59 21.77
C CYS A 25 -39.09 14.90 20.91
N TRP A 26 -38.11 14.00 20.89
CA TRP A 26 -36.89 14.17 20.12
C TRP A 26 -37.15 14.22 18.60
N LEU A 27 -37.96 13.29 18.08
CA LEU A 27 -38.33 13.22 16.66
C LEU A 27 -39.14 14.44 16.21
N ASP A 28 -40.11 14.87 17.00
CA ASP A 28 -40.94 16.04 16.69
C ASP A 28 -40.09 17.32 16.64
N MET A 29 -39.09 17.44 17.52
CA MET A 29 -38.13 18.56 17.49
C MET A 29 -37.18 18.48 16.28
N GLU A 30 -36.77 17.29 15.85
CA GLU A 30 -35.90 17.10 14.69
C GLU A 30 -36.64 17.46 13.40
N GLN A 31 -37.91 17.03 13.27
CA GLN A 31 -38.79 17.41 12.17
C GLN A 31 -39.06 18.92 12.13
N PHE A 32 -39.18 19.57 13.30
CA PHE A 32 -39.34 21.02 13.37
C PHE A 32 -38.10 21.77 12.88
N GLN A 33 -36.89 21.31 13.23
CA GLN A 33 -35.63 21.93 12.80
C GLN A 33 -35.34 21.75 11.31
N THR A 34 -35.67 20.59 10.74
CA THR A 34 -35.44 20.25 9.33
C THR A 34 -36.45 20.89 8.36
N SER A 35 -37.57 21.42 8.88
CA SER A 35 -38.60 22.06 8.07
C SER A 35 -38.19 23.47 7.57
N PRO A 36 -38.52 23.86 6.31
CA PRO A 36 -38.14 25.15 5.72
C PRO A 36 -38.63 26.37 6.52
N GLN A 37 -37.77 27.38 6.70
CA GLN A 37 -38.04 28.60 7.49
C GLN A 37 -38.95 29.65 6.82
N LYS A 38 -39.43 29.40 5.60
CA LYS A 38 -40.02 30.44 4.73
C LYS A 38 -41.39 31.00 5.20
N GLU A 39 -42.02 30.39 6.21
CA GLU A 39 -43.35 30.78 6.73
C GLU A 39 -43.31 31.01 8.25
N ALA A 40 -43.02 32.24 8.68
CA ALA A 40 -42.83 32.56 10.10
C ALA A 40 -44.07 32.32 10.99
N ILE A 41 -45.28 32.62 10.49
CA ILE A 41 -46.54 32.44 11.22
C ILE A 41 -46.85 30.95 11.41
N LEU A 42 -46.73 30.14 10.35
CA LEU A 42 -46.96 28.69 10.41
C LEU A 42 -45.90 27.97 11.25
N ARG A 43 -44.65 28.46 11.24
CA ARG A 43 -43.58 27.98 12.14
C ARG A 43 -43.89 28.28 13.60
N GLN A 44 -44.43 29.46 13.89
CA GLN A 44 -44.85 29.86 15.22
C GLN A 44 -46.00 29.01 15.76
N GLU A 45 -47.04 28.76 14.95
CA GLU A 45 -48.16 27.88 15.35
C GLU A 45 -47.71 26.43 15.59
N ARG A 46 -46.80 25.92 14.77
CA ARG A 46 -46.20 24.58 14.98
C ARG A 46 -45.39 24.52 16.27
N TRP A 47 -44.60 25.56 16.55
CA TRP A 47 -43.86 25.66 17.81
C TRP A 47 -44.80 25.67 19.01
N GLN A 48 -45.88 26.47 18.98
CA GLN A 48 -46.85 26.53 20.07
C GLN A 48 -47.46 25.17 20.38
N ARG A 49 -47.79 24.37 19.36
CA ARG A 49 -48.29 23.00 19.53
C ARG A 49 -47.25 22.05 20.11
N LEU A 50 -45.98 22.21 19.75
CA LEU A 50 -44.89 21.41 20.32
C LEU A 50 -44.58 21.80 21.77
N ALA A 51 -44.53 23.09 22.04
CA ALA A 51 -44.31 23.64 23.37
C ALA A 51 -45.44 23.25 24.33
N SER A 52 -46.70 23.31 23.92
CA SER A 52 -47.82 22.86 24.77
C SER A 52 -47.77 21.35 25.05
N LYS A 53 -47.35 20.55 24.07
CA LYS A 53 -47.26 19.09 24.19
C LYS A 53 -46.11 18.62 25.07
N TYR A 54 -44.95 19.29 25.01
CA TYR A 54 -43.73 18.82 25.69
C TYR A 54 -43.22 19.75 26.79
N LEU A 55 -43.35 21.08 26.65
CA LEU A 55 -42.87 22.06 27.63
C LEU A 55 -43.97 22.42 28.65
N ASN A 56 -44.39 21.41 29.40
CA ASN A 56 -45.40 21.50 30.45
C ASN A 56 -44.94 20.80 31.74
N GLU A 57 -45.73 20.95 32.81
CA GLU A 57 -45.47 20.36 34.13
C GLU A 57 -45.72 18.84 34.18
N GLU A 58 -46.31 18.25 33.14
CA GLU A 58 -46.55 16.81 33.09
C GLU A 58 -45.34 16.05 32.52
N TYR A 59 -44.53 16.72 31.69
CA TYR A 59 -43.38 16.11 31.02
C TYR A 59 -42.07 16.86 31.30
N PHE A 60 -41.71 17.88 30.51
CA PHE A 60 -40.36 18.46 30.56
C PHE A 60 -40.07 19.25 31.85
N PHE A 61 -41.09 19.77 32.52
CA PHE A 61 -40.97 20.43 33.83
C PHE A 61 -41.61 19.62 34.96
N GLY A 62 -41.96 18.35 34.71
CA GLY A 62 -42.62 17.47 35.66
C GLY A 62 -41.68 16.63 36.52
N ALA A 63 -42.27 15.86 37.43
CA ALA A 63 -41.54 14.96 38.32
C ALA A 63 -40.79 13.83 37.59
N GLY A 64 -41.28 13.43 36.41
CA GLY A 64 -40.65 12.45 35.51
C GLY A 64 -39.82 13.09 34.39
N SER A 65 -39.34 14.32 34.60
CA SER A 65 -38.66 15.07 33.54
C SER A 65 -37.36 14.38 33.07
N PRO A 66 -37.09 14.38 31.75
CA PRO A 66 -35.79 13.99 31.22
C PRO A 66 -34.67 15.00 31.54
N ALA A 67 -35.01 16.19 32.04
CA ALA A 67 -34.10 17.28 32.32
C ALA A 67 -33.88 17.46 33.82
N THR A 68 -32.62 17.68 34.23
CA THR A 68 -32.30 18.11 35.59
C THR A 68 -32.83 19.52 35.88
N GLY A 69 -33.00 19.87 37.15
CA GLY A 69 -33.48 21.21 37.53
C GLY A 69 -32.59 22.35 37.01
N GLU A 70 -31.27 22.13 36.90
CA GLU A 70 -30.34 23.11 36.32
C GLU A 70 -30.53 23.28 34.82
N GLN A 71 -30.74 22.17 34.10
CA GLN A 71 -31.03 22.17 32.66
C GLN A 71 -32.37 22.86 32.36
N GLN A 72 -33.41 22.60 33.16
CA GLN A 72 -34.70 23.27 33.05
C GLN A 72 -34.56 24.79 33.21
N GLN A 73 -33.81 25.24 34.22
CA GLN A 73 -33.51 26.67 34.43
C GLN A 73 -32.72 27.27 33.27
N GLN A 74 -31.79 26.51 32.69
CA GLN A 74 -31.02 26.96 31.53
C GLN A 74 -31.90 27.18 30.30
N ILE A 75 -32.85 26.28 30.03
CA ILE A 75 -33.83 26.45 28.94
C ILE A 75 -34.71 27.68 29.17
N VAL A 76 -35.18 27.90 30.39
CA VAL A 76 -35.98 29.09 30.75
C VAL A 76 -35.18 30.39 30.52
N ARG A 77 -33.88 30.39 30.86
CA ARG A 77 -32.99 31.54 30.61
C ARG A 77 -32.80 31.80 29.12
N LEU A 78 -32.56 30.76 28.33
CA LEU A 78 -32.40 30.86 26.88
C LEU A 78 -33.69 31.32 26.17
N ALA A 79 -34.85 31.01 26.74
CA ALA A 79 -36.15 31.48 26.28
C ALA A 79 -36.45 32.94 26.65
N GLY A 80 -35.69 33.53 27.59
CA GLY A 80 -35.95 34.86 28.12
C GLY A 80 -37.13 34.93 29.10
N GLY A 81 -37.42 33.82 29.79
CA GLY A 81 -38.47 33.72 30.81
C GLY A 81 -39.52 32.63 30.51
N PRO A 82 -40.23 32.13 31.55
CA PRO A 82 -41.16 31.01 31.41
C PRO A 82 -42.37 31.35 30.52
N GLU A 83 -42.85 32.60 30.56
CA GLU A 83 -43.96 33.09 29.72
C GLU A 83 -43.65 33.05 28.22
N ARG A 84 -42.35 33.06 27.86
CA ARG A 84 -41.88 33.07 26.47
C ARG A 84 -41.67 31.70 25.87
N LEU A 85 -41.60 30.65 26.70
CA LEU A 85 -41.45 29.25 26.26
C LEU A 85 -42.59 28.81 25.33
N GLN A 86 -43.82 29.25 25.62
CA GLN A 86 -45.01 28.87 24.88
C GLN A 86 -45.48 29.96 23.90
N SER A 87 -45.11 31.23 24.10
CA SER A 87 -45.65 32.34 23.31
C SER A 87 -44.83 32.67 22.06
N GLN A 88 -43.53 32.36 22.02
CA GLN A 88 -42.63 32.67 20.89
C GLN A 88 -41.74 31.47 20.54
N CYS A 89 -41.41 31.32 19.26
CA CYS A 89 -40.47 30.30 18.80
C CYS A 89 -39.12 30.50 19.48
N LEU A 90 -38.63 29.45 20.12
CA LEU A 90 -37.34 29.50 20.78
C LEU A 90 -36.20 29.64 19.77
N PRO A 91 -35.07 30.27 20.18
CA PRO A 91 -33.84 30.23 19.41
C PRO A 91 -33.42 28.79 19.13
N ASN A 92 -32.85 28.52 17.94
CA ASN A 92 -32.42 27.16 17.57
C ASN A 92 -31.49 26.54 18.62
N ALA A 93 -30.63 27.34 19.27
CA ALA A 93 -29.76 26.88 20.36
C ALA A 93 -30.53 26.28 21.54
N ALA A 94 -31.69 26.85 21.91
CA ALA A 94 -32.52 26.34 23.00
C ALA A 94 -33.26 25.06 22.58
N ILE A 95 -33.70 24.96 21.32
CA ILE A 95 -34.35 23.74 20.79
C ILE A 95 -33.34 22.60 20.72
N GLN A 96 -32.12 22.89 20.31
CA GLN A 96 -31.02 21.93 20.23
C GLN A 96 -30.62 21.44 21.63
N GLU A 97 -30.55 22.34 22.62
CA GLU A 97 -30.32 21.97 24.02
C GLU A 97 -31.40 21.03 24.55
N ILE A 98 -32.69 21.29 24.25
CA ILE A 98 -33.78 20.39 24.64
C ILE A 98 -33.63 19.01 23.99
N GLN A 99 -33.25 18.96 22.70
CA GLN A 99 -33.01 17.69 22.02
C GLN A 99 -31.86 16.90 22.63
N ASP A 100 -30.77 17.56 22.98
CA ASP A 100 -29.60 16.89 23.57
C ASP A 100 -29.91 16.36 24.96
N ILE A 101 -30.67 17.10 25.77
CA ILE A 101 -31.16 16.63 27.07
C ILE A 101 -32.01 15.35 26.89
N VAL A 102 -32.98 15.37 25.98
CA VAL A 102 -33.87 14.22 25.76
C VAL A 102 -33.11 13.03 25.18
N ARG A 103 -32.17 13.27 24.26
CA ARG A 103 -31.29 12.23 23.69
C ARG A 103 -30.47 11.58 24.79
N ASN A 104 -29.75 12.37 25.60
CA ASN A 104 -28.91 11.87 26.68
C ASN A 104 -29.73 11.06 27.68
N HIS A 105 -30.94 11.53 28.03
CA HIS A 105 -31.83 10.79 28.92
C HIS A 105 -32.21 9.41 28.35
N ILE A 106 -32.52 9.33 27.05
CA ILE A 106 -32.79 8.05 26.37
C ILE A 106 -31.55 7.14 26.37
N GLU A 107 -30.37 7.69 26.06
CA GLU A 107 -29.11 6.96 25.98
C GLU A 107 -28.59 6.45 27.32
N GLU A 108 -28.81 7.19 28.41
CA GLU A 108 -28.30 6.85 29.73
C GLU A 108 -29.28 6.02 30.56
N THR A 109 -30.59 6.18 30.33
CA THR A 109 -31.63 5.55 31.17
C THR A 109 -32.26 4.34 30.47
N TRP A 110 -32.74 4.55 29.24
CA TRP A 110 -33.61 3.59 28.57
C TRP A 110 -32.85 2.64 27.65
N LEU A 111 -31.79 3.12 26.98
CA LEU A 111 -30.95 2.31 26.14
C LEU A 111 -30.23 1.20 26.92
N PRO A 112 -29.60 1.44 28.09
CA PRO A 112 -28.94 0.39 28.85
C PRO A 112 -29.95 -0.64 29.36
N SER A 113 -31.14 -0.18 29.77
CA SER A 113 -32.23 -1.03 30.20
C SER A 113 -32.72 -1.96 29.09
N PHE A 114 -32.85 -1.45 27.86
CA PHE A 114 -33.16 -2.27 26.67
C PHE A 114 -32.06 -3.29 26.36
N LEU A 115 -30.79 -2.86 26.39
CA LEU A 115 -29.65 -3.74 26.11
C LEU A 115 -29.51 -4.85 27.16
N ALA A 116 -29.96 -4.61 28.40
CA ALA A 116 -29.98 -5.60 29.47
C ALA A 116 -31.14 -6.62 29.35
N THR A 117 -32.08 -6.43 28.42
CA THR A 117 -33.22 -7.36 28.26
C THR A 117 -32.77 -8.76 27.83
N PRO A 118 -33.42 -9.83 28.35
CA PRO A 118 -33.12 -11.19 27.95
C PRO A 118 -33.43 -11.42 26.46
N GLU A 119 -34.43 -10.73 25.90
CA GLU A 119 -34.79 -10.77 24.49
C GLU A 119 -33.66 -10.24 23.61
N PHE A 120 -33.07 -9.09 23.97
CA PHE A 120 -31.92 -8.53 23.25
C PHE A 120 -30.70 -9.46 23.34
N THR A 121 -30.39 -9.94 24.55
CA THR A 121 -29.25 -10.83 24.79
C THR A 121 -29.38 -12.15 24.01
N LYS A 122 -30.60 -12.71 23.92
CA LYS A 122 -30.89 -13.91 23.13
C LYS A 122 -30.67 -13.67 21.64
N ARG A 123 -31.19 -12.57 21.08
CA ARG A 123 -30.96 -12.21 19.66
C ARG A 123 -29.47 -12.03 19.33
N GLN A 124 -28.68 -11.46 20.25
CA GLN A 124 -27.23 -11.36 20.06
C GLN A 124 -26.52 -12.72 20.10
N LYS A 125 -26.90 -13.63 21.00
CA LYS A 125 -26.31 -14.98 21.11
C LYS A 125 -26.60 -15.85 19.90
N ASP A 126 -27.82 -15.80 19.37
CA ASP A 126 -28.21 -16.59 18.19
C ASP A 126 -27.47 -16.14 16.92
N LYS A 127 -27.12 -14.85 16.83
CA LYS A 127 -26.29 -14.28 15.76
C LYS A 127 -24.82 -14.74 15.82
N VAL A 128 -24.23 -14.83 17.02
CA VAL A 128 -22.85 -15.33 17.21
C VAL A 128 -22.74 -16.81 16.81
N LYS A 129 -23.76 -17.62 17.08
CA LYS A 129 -23.81 -19.03 16.66
C LYS A 129 -23.85 -19.21 15.14
N LEU A 130 -24.59 -18.37 14.42
CA LEU A 130 -24.65 -18.39 12.96
C LEU A 130 -23.34 -17.89 12.30
N GLN A 131 -22.64 -16.92 12.90
CA GLN A 131 -21.36 -16.41 12.40
C GLN A 131 -20.15 -17.33 12.69
N GLY A 132 -20.20 -18.12 13.77
CA GLY A 132 -19.13 -19.07 14.11
C GLY A 132 -19.00 -20.27 13.15
N ALA A 133 -20.11 -20.74 12.59
CA ALA A 133 -20.13 -21.85 11.63
C ALA A 133 -19.59 -21.44 10.24
N ASP A 134 -19.80 -20.19 9.82
CA ASP A 134 -19.37 -19.68 8.52
C ASP A 134 -17.86 -19.34 8.49
N ARG A 135 -17.32 -18.80 9.59
CA ARG A 135 -15.88 -18.46 9.72
C ARG A 135 -14.94 -19.66 9.64
N LEU A 136 -15.32 -20.80 10.25
CA LEU A 136 -14.53 -22.03 10.20
C LEU A 136 -14.51 -22.63 8.78
N SER A 137 -15.63 -22.56 8.06
CA SER A 137 -15.75 -23.07 6.69
C SER A 137 -14.94 -22.22 5.69
N GLN A 138 -14.95 -20.90 5.85
CA GLN A 138 -14.17 -19.99 5.02
C GLN A 138 -12.65 -20.08 5.28
N HIS A 139 -12.21 -20.20 6.53
CA HIS A 139 -10.78 -20.37 6.85
C HIS A 139 -10.20 -21.68 6.29
N VAL A 140 -10.95 -22.79 6.35
CA VAL A 140 -10.49 -24.08 5.78
C VAL A 140 -10.42 -24.02 4.26
N ARG A 141 -11.38 -23.34 3.60
CA ARG A 141 -11.35 -23.14 2.13
C ARG A 141 -10.21 -22.23 1.72
N HIS A 142 -10.04 -21.08 2.38
CA HIS A 142 -8.99 -20.12 2.05
C HIS A 142 -7.58 -20.67 2.31
N ARG A 143 -7.38 -21.47 3.37
CA ARG A 143 -6.09 -22.15 3.65
C ARG A 143 -5.78 -23.28 2.68
N ARG A 144 -6.79 -24.02 2.21
CA ARG A 144 -6.61 -25.04 1.16
C ARG A 144 -6.33 -24.41 -0.20
N GLN A 145 -6.98 -23.29 -0.49
CA GLN A 145 -6.78 -22.53 -1.72
C GLN A 145 -5.39 -21.86 -1.75
N THR A 146 -5.01 -21.12 -0.72
CA THR A 146 -3.63 -20.57 -0.61
C THR A 146 -2.56 -21.65 -0.60
N ARG A 147 -2.79 -22.82 0.00
CA ARG A 147 -1.83 -23.95 -0.08
C ARG A 147 -1.76 -24.57 -1.47
N ARG A 148 -2.88 -24.64 -2.21
CA ARG A 148 -2.90 -25.10 -3.60
C ARG A 148 -2.24 -24.09 -4.52
N GLU A 149 -2.60 -22.82 -4.42
CA GLU A 149 -1.99 -21.71 -5.17
C GLU A 149 -0.49 -21.57 -4.88
N ALA A 150 -0.06 -21.71 -3.62
CA ALA A 150 1.36 -21.74 -3.27
C ALA A 150 2.07 -23.01 -3.79
N SER A 151 1.41 -24.18 -3.75
CA SER A 151 1.96 -25.43 -4.30
C SER A 151 2.01 -25.42 -5.83
N GLU A 152 1.06 -24.78 -6.49
CA GLU A 152 0.98 -24.61 -7.95
C GLU A 152 2.00 -23.56 -8.39
N ALA A 153 2.10 -22.41 -7.71
CA ALA A 153 3.14 -21.42 -7.96
C ALA A 153 4.54 -21.98 -7.69
N GLN A 154 4.71 -22.78 -6.64
CA GLN A 154 5.97 -23.49 -6.37
C GLN A 154 6.22 -24.57 -7.43
N GLY A 155 5.21 -25.33 -7.86
CA GLY A 155 5.34 -26.28 -8.97
C GLY A 155 5.74 -25.62 -10.29
N MET A 156 5.10 -24.49 -10.63
CA MET A 156 5.40 -23.68 -11.81
C MET A 156 6.82 -23.09 -11.73
N ARG A 157 7.23 -22.58 -10.56
CA ARG A 157 8.60 -22.09 -10.32
C ARG A 157 9.64 -23.20 -10.42
N MET A 158 9.31 -24.42 -9.97
CA MET A 158 10.20 -25.59 -10.12
C MET A 158 10.28 -26.04 -11.59
N SER A 159 9.17 -26.03 -12.32
CA SER A 159 9.16 -26.31 -13.78
C SER A 159 10.02 -25.30 -14.53
N ALA A 160 9.75 -24.01 -14.35
CA ALA A 160 10.51 -22.93 -14.96
C ALA A 160 12.00 -22.97 -14.56
N SER A 161 12.31 -23.30 -13.30
CA SER A 161 13.69 -23.50 -12.84
C SER A 161 14.38 -24.67 -13.55
N THR A 162 13.68 -25.77 -13.85
CA THR A 162 14.27 -26.89 -14.58
C THR A 162 14.45 -26.51 -16.06
N GLU A 163 13.47 -25.84 -16.65
CA GLU A 163 13.50 -25.41 -18.06
C GLU A 163 14.64 -24.42 -18.35
N ILE A 164 14.82 -23.38 -17.52
CA ILE A 164 15.90 -22.41 -17.72
C ILE A 164 17.28 -23.08 -17.55
N ARG A 165 17.43 -24.02 -16.60
CA ARG A 165 18.68 -24.79 -16.43
C ARG A 165 18.96 -25.63 -17.67
N GLN A 166 17.94 -26.28 -18.23
CA GLN A 166 18.10 -27.01 -19.48
C GLN A 166 18.55 -26.07 -20.60
N VAL A 167 17.92 -24.91 -20.77
CA VAL A 167 18.30 -23.94 -21.81
C VAL A 167 19.73 -23.43 -21.64
N LEU A 168 20.17 -23.13 -20.41
CA LEU A 168 21.53 -22.67 -20.14
C LEU A 168 22.59 -23.76 -20.42
N LEU A 169 22.25 -25.03 -20.27
CA LEU A 169 23.17 -26.14 -20.54
C LEU A 169 23.26 -26.52 -22.03
N HIS A 170 22.30 -26.10 -22.87
CA HIS A 170 22.32 -26.38 -24.31
C HIS A 170 22.90 -25.19 -25.09
N PRO A 171 24.00 -25.36 -25.87
CA PRO A 171 24.70 -24.24 -26.50
C PRO A 171 23.81 -23.33 -27.38
N SER A 172 22.95 -23.90 -28.22
CA SER A 172 22.08 -23.14 -29.13
C SER A 172 21.02 -22.34 -28.37
N SER A 173 20.30 -22.99 -27.46
CA SER A 173 19.26 -22.37 -26.63
C SER A 173 19.86 -21.33 -25.68
N CYS A 174 21.04 -21.59 -25.12
CA CYS A 174 21.78 -20.65 -24.30
C CYS A 174 22.14 -19.38 -25.08
N GLN A 175 22.58 -19.51 -26.35
CA GLN A 175 22.88 -18.35 -27.20
C GLN A 175 21.62 -17.53 -27.50
N GLN A 176 20.46 -18.18 -27.71
CA GLN A 176 19.19 -17.48 -27.85
C GLN A 176 18.84 -16.67 -26.60
N PHE A 177 18.93 -17.30 -25.43
CA PHE A 177 18.64 -16.63 -24.16
C PHE A 177 19.63 -15.49 -23.88
N LEU A 178 20.92 -15.71 -24.10
CA LEU A 178 21.97 -14.70 -23.94
C LEU A 178 21.73 -13.47 -24.86
N ASN A 179 21.37 -13.71 -26.12
CA ASN A 179 21.03 -12.63 -27.04
C ASN A 179 19.78 -11.87 -26.59
N PHE A 180 18.76 -12.56 -26.05
CA PHE A 180 17.56 -11.93 -25.53
C PHE A 180 17.86 -11.02 -24.34
N VAL A 181 18.55 -11.52 -23.31
CA VAL A 181 18.82 -10.73 -22.10
C VAL A 181 19.74 -9.55 -22.36
N SER A 182 20.63 -9.63 -23.35
CA SER A 182 21.49 -8.50 -23.76
C SER A 182 20.72 -7.30 -24.31
N LEU A 183 19.44 -7.46 -24.68
CA LEU A 183 18.59 -6.35 -25.13
C LEU A 183 18.04 -5.51 -23.98
N LYS A 184 18.08 -6.03 -22.75
CA LYS A 184 17.51 -5.38 -21.56
C LYS A 184 18.43 -4.31 -20.96
N GLY A 185 19.74 -4.44 -21.19
CA GLY A 185 20.73 -3.39 -20.87
C GLY A 185 21.27 -3.40 -19.44
N ASP A 186 20.85 -4.37 -18.62
CA ASP A 186 21.32 -4.58 -17.25
C ASP A 186 22.48 -5.61 -17.18
N PHE A 187 22.86 -6.07 -15.99
CA PHE A 187 23.90 -7.09 -15.82
C PHE A 187 23.46 -8.49 -16.26
N LEU A 188 22.22 -8.67 -16.73
CA LEU A 188 21.65 -9.97 -17.12
C LEU A 188 22.50 -10.75 -18.14
N GLU A 189 23.19 -10.10 -19.08
CA GLU A 189 24.11 -10.80 -20.00
C GLU A 189 25.33 -11.37 -19.25
N ASN A 190 25.84 -10.64 -18.26
CA ASN A 190 26.93 -11.07 -17.40
C ASN A 190 26.47 -12.12 -16.37
N ASP A 191 25.24 -12.03 -15.88
CA ASP A 191 24.60 -13.02 -15.03
C ASP A 191 24.55 -14.40 -15.68
N VAL A 192 24.12 -14.48 -16.95
CA VAL A 192 24.15 -15.73 -17.73
C VAL A 192 25.60 -16.25 -17.83
N ARG A 193 26.56 -15.37 -18.17
CA ARG A 193 27.97 -15.76 -18.30
C ARG A 193 28.55 -16.25 -16.98
N PHE A 194 28.30 -15.56 -15.88
CA PHE A 194 28.73 -15.92 -14.55
C PHE A 194 28.15 -17.28 -14.15
N TRP A 195 26.85 -17.50 -14.35
CA TRP A 195 26.21 -18.76 -14.01
C TRP A 195 26.86 -19.95 -14.72
N LEU A 196 27.14 -19.82 -16.02
CA LEU A 196 27.84 -20.82 -16.83
C LEU A 196 29.28 -21.04 -16.35
N GLU A 197 29.97 -19.95 -16.01
CA GLU A 197 31.36 -20.00 -15.56
C GLU A 197 31.48 -20.71 -14.20
N VAL A 198 30.50 -20.53 -13.31
CA VAL A 198 30.41 -21.26 -12.05
C VAL A 198 30.13 -22.76 -12.28
N GLN A 199 29.37 -23.15 -13.32
CA GLN A 199 29.23 -24.57 -13.67
C GLN A 199 30.58 -25.17 -14.11
N ARG A 200 31.28 -24.50 -15.02
CA ARG A 200 32.63 -24.94 -15.47
C ARG A 200 33.62 -25.00 -14.32
N TYR A 201 33.55 -24.07 -13.38
CA TYR A 201 34.36 -24.08 -12.17
C TYR A 201 34.07 -25.29 -11.28
N LYS A 202 32.80 -25.67 -11.10
CA LYS A 202 32.43 -26.88 -10.36
C LYS A 202 32.96 -28.14 -11.04
N ASP A 203 32.83 -28.22 -12.35
CA ASP A 203 33.37 -29.34 -13.13
C ASP A 203 34.90 -29.43 -12.98
N LEU A 204 35.59 -28.28 -13.02
CA LEU A 204 37.04 -28.18 -12.78
C LEU A 204 37.44 -28.66 -11.37
N CYS A 205 36.64 -28.33 -10.35
CA CYS A 205 36.88 -28.82 -8.99
C CYS A 205 36.73 -30.33 -8.87
N HIS A 206 35.90 -30.96 -9.72
CA HIS A 206 35.70 -32.41 -9.73
C HIS A 206 36.67 -33.16 -10.66
N SER A 207 37.39 -32.47 -11.56
CA SER A 207 38.27 -33.10 -12.54
C SER A 207 39.70 -33.38 -12.05
N HIS A 208 39.93 -33.41 -10.73
CA HIS A 208 41.27 -33.58 -10.11
C HIS A 208 42.33 -32.58 -10.61
N SER A 209 41.91 -31.36 -10.97
CA SER A 209 42.83 -30.28 -11.33
C SER A 209 43.64 -29.82 -10.13
N ASP A 210 44.85 -29.31 -10.37
CA ASP A 210 45.71 -28.82 -9.31
C ASP A 210 45.13 -27.54 -8.64
N GLU A 211 45.50 -27.34 -7.38
CA GLU A 211 44.98 -26.25 -6.55
C GLU A 211 45.30 -24.86 -7.13
N ALA A 212 46.45 -24.70 -7.80
CA ALA A 212 46.83 -23.43 -8.41
C ALA A 212 45.91 -23.07 -9.59
N THR A 213 45.56 -24.05 -10.41
CA THR A 213 44.57 -23.89 -11.49
C THR A 213 43.20 -23.51 -10.93
N ILE A 214 42.77 -24.13 -9.82
CA ILE A 214 41.50 -23.81 -9.15
C ILE A 214 41.52 -22.37 -8.60
N GLN A 215 42.59 -21.98 -7.91
CA GLN A 215 42.77 -20.62 -7.38
C GLN A 215 42.82 -19.56 -8.49
N GLN A 216 43.50 -19.87 -9.59
CA GLN A 216 43.53 -18.99 -10.75
C GLN A 216 42.13 -18.81 -11.34
N LYS A 217 41.34 -19.89 -11.40
CA LYS A 217 39.95 -19.82 -11.87
C LYS A 217 39.09 -18.93 -10.98
N ILE A 218 39.21 -19.06 -9.65
CA ILE A 218 38.52 -18.19 -8.68
C ILE A 218 38.88 -16.73 -8.94
N SER A 219 40.18 -16.43 -9.07
CA SER A 219 40.68 -15.08 -9.32
C SER A 219 40.14 -14.47 -10.61
N ILE A 220 40.08 -15.26 -11.68
CA ILE A 220 39.50 -14.84 -12.97
C ILE A 220 38.03 -14.50 -12.79
N ILE A 221 37.23 -15.39 -12.18
CA ILE A 221 35.80 -15.16 -11.96
C ILE A 221 35.57 -13.87 -11.15
N ILE A 222 36.32 -13.68 -10.07
CA ILE A 222 36.25 -12.46 -9.25
C ILE A 222 36.57 -11.23 -10.09
N SER A 223 37.67 -11.24 -10.86
CA SER A 223 38.11 -10.09 -11.67
C SER A 223 37.14 -9.73 -12.79
N CYS A 224 36.37 -10.68 -13.30
CA CYS A 224 35.41 -10.43 -14.37
C CYS A 224 34.05 -9.94 -13.85
N PHE A 225 33.58 -10.50 -12.73
CA PHE A 225 32.18 -10.35 -12.31
C PHE A 225 31.98 -9.63 -10.99
N ILE A 226 32.93 -9.69 -10.05
CA ILE A 226 32.73 -9.21 -8.66
C ILE A 226 33.53 -7.93 -8.39
N ASN A 227 34.79 -7.91 -8.78
CA ASN A 227 35.69 -6.77 -8.61
C ASN A 227 36.38 -6.44 -9.94
N SER A 228 35.56 -6.03 -10.90
CA SER A 228 35.99 -5.64 -12.23
C SER A 228 36.66 -4.26 -12.24
N SER A 229 37.64 -4.09 -13.11
CA SER A 229 38.23 -2.78 -13.41
C SER A 229 37.29 -1.88 -14.21
N MET A 230 36.20 -2.43 -14.77
CA MET A 230 35.16 -1.66 -15.45
C MET A 230 34.09 -1.22 -14.44
N PRO A 231 33.80 0.08 -14.29
CA PRO A 231 32.72 0.54 -13.42
C PRO A 231 31.32 0.17 -13.94
N PRO A 232 30.37 -0.15 -13.05
CA PRO A 232 30.57 -0.42 -11.62
C PRO A 232 31.35 -1.73 -11.41
N ALA A 233 32.21 -1.79 -10.37
CA ALA A 233 33.10 -2.94 -10.19
C ALA A 233 32.37 -4.29 -10.06
N LEU A 234 31.18 -4.28 -9.45
CA LEU A 234 30.26 -5.41 -9.44
C LEU A 234 29.49 -5.43 -10.76
N GLN A 235 29.63 -6.53 -11.50
CA GLN A 235 29.15 -6.68 -12.88
C GLN A 235 28.04 -7.73 -13.01
N ILE A 236 27.46 -8.17 -11.89
CA ILE A 236 26.38 -9.16 -11.78
C ILE A 236 25.38 -8.75 -10.69
N ASP A 237 24.14 -9.22 -10.81
CA ASP A 237 23.06 -8.86 -9.90
C ASP A 237 23.09 -9.73 -8.62
N ILE A 238 23.99 -9.38 -7.70
CA ILE A 238 24.08 -9.99 -6.36
C ILE A 238 24.13 -8.93 -5.25
N PRO A 239 23.68 -9.27 -4.02
CA PRO A 239 23.84 -8.39 -2.87
C PRO A 239 25.32 -8.05 -2.58
N PRO A 240 25.65 -6.81 -2.20
CA PRO A 240 27.02 -6.40 -1.85
C PRO A 240 27.67 -7.29 -0.78
N ASP A 241 26.90 -7.76 0.20
CA ASP A 241 27.38 -8.65 1.27
C ASP A 241 27.81 -10.03 0.74
N GLN A 242 27.22 -10.50 -0.36
CA GLN A 242 27.66 -11.73 -1.03
C GLN A 242 28.96 -11.50 -1.78
N ALA A 243 29.07 -10.37 -2.49
CA ALA A 243 30.29 -9.97 -3.18
C ALA A 243 31.46 -9.86 -2.20
N GLN A 244 31.26 -9.23 -1.05
CA GLN A 244 32.28 -9.08 -0.01
C GLN A 244 32.72 -10.43 0.56
N ARG A 245 31.78 -11.32 0.93
CA ARG A 245 32.12 -12.66 1.45
C ARG A 245 32.95 -13.47 0.46
N ILE A 246 32.63 -13.41 -0.83
CA ILE A 246 33.44 -14.09 -1.86
C ILE A 246 34.87 -13.55 -1.92
N LEU A 247 35.07 -12.25 -1.69
CA LEU A 247 36.41 -11.65 -1.65
C LEU A 247 37.20 -12.09 -0.40
N GLU A 248 36.53 -12.25 0.73
CA GLU A 248 37.13 -12.72 2.00
C GLU A 248 37.50 -14.21 1.91
N GLU A 249 36.60 -15.02 1.34
CA GLU A 249 36.74 -16.48 1.22
C GLU A 249 37.52 -16.93 -0.02
N ARG A 250 38.05 -16.01 -0.84
CA ARG A 250 38.71 -16.32 -2.14
C ARG A 250 39.83 -17.36 -2.07
N HIS A 251 40.47 -17.51 -0.92
CA HIS A 251 41.56 -18.46 -0.71
C HIS A 251 41.05 -19.88 -0.36
N GLN A 252 39.76 -20.03 -0.06
CA GLN A 252 39.14 -21.33 0.23
C GLN A 252 38.95 -22.12 -1.06
N LEU A 253 39.50 -23.34 -1.08
CA LEU A 253 39.33 -24.27 -2.19
C LEU A 253 38.02 -25.05 -2.00
N GLY A 254 37.12 -24.98 -2.98
CA GLY A 254 35.93 -25.83 -2.98
C GLY A 254 34.87 -25.40 -4.00
N PRO A 255 34.04 -26.33 -4.49
CA PRO A 255 33.10 -26.08 -5.59
C PRO A 255 31.95 -25.11 -5.25
N TYR A 256 31.90 -24.58 -4.02
CA TYR A 256 30.76 -23.86 -3.48
C TYR A 256 31.03 -22.41 -3.07
N ILE A 257 32.23 -21.87 -3.29
CA ILE A 257 32.54 -20.46 -3.01
C ILE A 257 31.57 -19.48 -3.71
N PHE A 258 31.13 -19.81 -4.93
CA PHE A 258 30.17 -18.99 -5.67
C PHE A 258 28.71 -19.45 -5.53
N ARG A 259 28.39 -20.41 -4.64
CA ARG A 259 27.06 -21.04 -4.60
C ARG A 259 25.95 -20.04 -4.31
N GLU A 260 26.17 -19.13 -3.37
CA GLU A 260 25.17 -18.13 -2.99
C GLU A 260 24.94 -17.12 -4.12
N ALA A 261 26.02 -16.54 -4.67
CA ALA A 261 25.95 -15.64 -5.81
C ALA A 261 25.30 -16.29 -7.03
N GLN A 262 25.60 -17.56 -7.31
CA GLN A 262 24.98 -18.30 -8.41
C GLN A 262 23.47 -18.46 -8.22
N MET A 263 22.99 -18.62 -6.97
CA MET A 263 21.56 -18.67 -6.67
C MET A 263 20.89 -17.30 -6.82
N SER A 264 21.54 -16.21 -6.39
CA SER A 264 21.05 -14.84 -6.56
C SER A 264 20.90 -14.49 -8.04
N VAL A 265 21.96 -14.64 -8.82
CA VAL A 265 21.96 -14.47 -10.28
C VAL A 265 20.88 -15.32 -10.95
N PHE A 266 20.74 -16.58 -10.55
CA PHE A 266 19.71 -17.45 -11.12
C PHE A 266 18.29 -16.97 -10.82
N ASN A 267 18.04 -16.38 -9.65
CA ASN A 267 16.75 -15.78 -9.34
C ASN A 267 16.48 -14.55 -10.22
N GLU A 268 17.48 -13.74 -10.50
CA GLU A 268 17.34 -12.59 -11.41
C GLU A 268 17.02 -13.06 -12.84
N LEU A 269 17.72 -14.07 -13.35
CA LEU A 269 17.41 -14.68 -14.66
C LEU A 269 15.99 -15.27 -14.73
N MET A 270 15.47 -15.79 -13.61
CA MET A 270 14.10 -16.29 -13.53
C MET A 270 13.05 -15.18 -13.66
N THR A 271 13.37 -13.92 -13.32
CA THR A 271 12.42 -12.81 -13.46
C THR A 271 12.11 -12.48 -14.93
N VAL A 272 13.10 -12.63 -15.81
CA VAL A 272 12.98 -12.36 -17.26
C VAL A 272 12.61 -13.59 -18.08
N TRP A 273 12.54 -14.76 -17.43
CA TRP A 273 12.23 -16.03 -18.08
C TRP A 273 10.86 -16.05 -18.78
N PRO A 274 9.75 -15.59 -18.16
CA PRO A 274 8.44 -15.57 -18.82
C PRO A 274 8.44 -14.71 -20.10
N GLU A 275 9.10 -13.54 -20.06
CA GLU A 275 9.19 -12.67 -21.23
C GLU A 275 9.97 -13.31 -22.38
N PHE A 276 11.00 -14.12 -22.06
CA PHE A 276 11.71 -14.89 -23.06
C PHE A 276 10.83 -15.99 -23.66
N GLN A 277 10.04 -16.68 -22.84
CA GLN A 277 9.11 -17.71 -23.31
C GLN A 277 8.05 -17.12 -24.25
N ASP A 278 7.46 -15.98 -23.88
CA ASP A 278 6.50 -15.26 -24.72
C ASP A 278 7.14 -14.82 -26.05
N PHE A 279 8.35 -14.26 -25.98
CA PHE A 279 9.10 -13.86 -27.17
C PHE A 279 9.39 -15.05 -28.09
N ARG A 280 9.87 -16.17 -27.53
CA ARG A 280 10.16 -17.41 -28.27
C ARG A 280 8.91 -17.96 -28.95
N SER A 281 7.79 -17.99 -28.25
CA SER A 281 6.49 -18.43 -28.80
C SER A 281 5.99 -17.51 -29.92
N SER A 282 6.27 -16.21 -29.85
CA SER A 282 5.80 -15.23 -30.86
C SER A 282 6.59 -15.24 -32.17
N VAL A 283 7.89 -15.54 -32.12
CA VAL A 283 8.79 -15.49 -33.30
C VAL A 283 8.92 -16.86 -33.98
N GLY A 284 8.71 -17.96 -33.25
CA GLY A 284 8.98 -19.31 -33.72
C GLY A 284 10.48 -19.66 -33.66
N GLU A 285 10.78 -20.93 -33.39
CA GLU A 285 12.15 -21.38 -33.06
C GLU A 285 13.16 -21.20 -34.20
N GLU A 286 12.74 -21.35 -35.45
CA GLU A 286 13.62 -21.24 -36.64
C GLU A 286 14.12 -19.82 -36.89
N GLN A 287 13.30 -18.81 -36.61
CA GLN A 287 13.63 -17.39 -36.87
C GLN A 287 14.22 -16.68 -35.64
N LEU A 288 14.13 -17.32 -34.47
CA LEU A 288 14.43 -16.70 -33.18
C LEU A 288 15.83 -16.09 -33.10
N LEU A 289 16.86 -16.85 -33.52
CA LEU A 289 18.25 -16.38 -33.49
C LEU A 289 18.46 -15.17 -34.38
N SER A 290 17.98 -15.23 -35.64
CA SER A 290 18.13 -14.15 -36.61
C SER A 290 17.49 -12.84 -36.13
N VAL A 291 16.26 -12.92 -35.61
CA VAL A 291 15.54 -11.75 -35.08
C VAL A 291 16.26 -11.16 -33.88
N LEU A 292 16.78 -12.00 -32.98
CA LEU A 292 17.55 -11.54 -31.82
C LEU A 292 18.85 -10.85 -32.24
N GLU A 293 19.59 -11.40 -33.20
CA GLU A 293 20.82 -10.80 -33.71
C GLU A 293 20.57 -9.45 -34.36
N GLN A 294 19.50 -9.33 -35.16
CA GLN A 294 19.09 -8.06 -35.77
C GLN A 294 18.74 -7.01 -34.72
N LYS A 295 17.93 -7.37 -33.70
CA LYS A 295 17.60 -6.48 -32.59
C LYS A 295 18.85 -6.04 -31.81
N ARG A 296 19.79 -6.96 -31.58
CA ARG A 296 21.05 -6.70 -30.85
C ARG A 296 21.96 -5.76 -31.62
N ALA A 297 22.06 -5.91 -32.94
CA ALA A 297 22.78 -5.00 -33.81
C ALA A 297 22.20 -3.58 -33.76
N GLY A 298 20.86 -3.46 -33.85
CA GLY A 298 20.15 -2.18 -33.73
C GLY A 298 20.35 -1.53 -32.37
N HIS A 299 20.22 -2.30 -31.28
CA HIS A 299 20.42 -1.82 -29.92
C HIS A 299 21.85 -1.29 -29.71
N ARG A 300 22.88 -2.06 -30.09
CA ARG A 300 24.28 -1.60 -30.00
C ARG A 300 24.56 -0.35 -30.82
N ALA A 301 23.99 -0.24 -32.03
CA ALA A 301 24.14 0.94 -32.85
C ALA A 301 23.52 2.17 -32.18
N ARG A 302 22.36 2.02 -31.54
CA ARG A 302 21.70 3.08 -30.76
C ARG A 302 22.53 3.51 -29.55
N VAL A 303 23.00 2.56 -28.74
CA VAL A 303 23.83 2.84 -27.56
C VAL A 303 25.13 3.55 -27.96
N ARG A 304 25.81 3.11 -29.02
CA ARG A 304 27.01 3.77 -29.54
C ARG A 304 26.75 5.21 -30.01
N ARG A 305 25.61 5.47 -30.66
CA ARG A 305 25.22 6.82 -31.08
C ARG A 305 24.94 7.72 -29.89
N GLN A 306 24.28 7.19 -28.87
CA GLN A 306 23.96 7.96 -27.66
C GLN A 306 25.23 8.31 -26.88
N ARG A 307 26.12 7.34 -26.64
CA ARG A 307 27.40 7.58 -25.97
C ARG A 307 28.26 8.63 -26.69
N ARG A 308 28.28 8.63 -28.03
CA ARG A 308 28.99 9.68 -28.79
C ARG A 308 28.41 11.07 -28.54
N LYS A 309 27.09 11.20 -28.44
CA LYS A 309 26.44 12.48 -28.12
C LYS A 309 26.79 12.95 -26.71
N GLU A 310 26.74 12.05 -25.74
CA GLU A 310 27.12 12.34 -24.34
C GLU A 310 28.59 12.79 -24.25
N GLU A 311 29.51 12.09 -24.95
CA GLU A 311 30.93 12.48 -25.03
C GLU A 311 31.12 13.86 -25.70
N GLU A 312 30.36 14.16 -26.76
CA GLU A 312 30.38 15.47 -27.44
C GLU A 312 29.82 16.60 -26.53
N GLU A 313 28.73 16.35 -25.81
CA GLU A 313 28.12 17.28 -24.85
C GLU A 313 29.06 17.58 -23.68
N GLU A 314 29.68 16.55 -23.07
CA GLU A 314 30.67 16.72 -22.00
C GLU A 314 31.90 17.54 -22.47
N GLU A 315 32.33 17.34 -23.72
CA GLU A 315 33.43 18.11 -24.30
C GLU A 315 33.03 19.58 -24.52
N GLU A 316 31.81 19.85 -24.98
CA GLU A 316 31.28 21.21 -25.14
C GLU A 316 31.11 21.93 -23.80
N GLU A 317 30.63 21.25 -22.77
CA GLU A 317 30.54 21.79 -21.41
C GLU A 317 31.92 22.15 -20.87
N ARG A 318 32.91 21.25 -21.04
CA ARG A 318 34.31 21.52 -20.66
C ARG A 318 34.87 22.73 -21.39
N ARG A 319 34.65 22.86 -22.70
CA ARG A 319 35.06 24.04 -23.49
C ARG A 319 34.39 25.32 -23.01
N THR A 320 33.11 25.26 -22.65
CA THR A 320 32.33 26.39 -22.12
C THR A 320 32.81 26.82 -20.73
N GLN A 321 33.12 25.88 -19.84
CA GLN A 321 33.71 26.17 -18.53
C GLN A 321 35.08 26.83 -18.66
N VAL A 322 35.94 26.37 -19.57
CA VAL A 322 37.24 27.00 -19.86
C VAL A 322 37.06 28.41 -20.40
N ARG A 323 36.09 28.64 -21.29
CA ARG A 323 35.74 29.99 -21.79
C ARG A 323 35.25 30.92 -20.68
N LYS A 324 34.38 30.46 -19.77
CA LYS A 324 33.90 31.23 -18.62
C LYS A 324 35.04 31.60 -17.65
N ARG A 325 35.99 30.70 -17.42
CA ARG A 325 37.19 30.97 -16.60
C ARG A 325 38.17 31.97 -17.23
N ARG A 326 38.13 32.14 -18.55
CA ARG A 326 38.97 33.10 -19.28
C ARG A 326 38.38 34.52 -19.38
N VAL A 327 37.18 34.78 -18.85
CA VAL A 327 36.63 36.14 -18.76
C VAL A 327 37.18 36.79 -17.48
N PRO A 328 38.07 37.79 -17.54
CA PRO A 328 38.52 38.48 -16.35
C PRO A 328 37.35 39.25 -15.76
N CYS A 329 37.01 38.96 -14.50
CA CYS A 329 36.07 39.76 -13.72
C CYS A 329 36.57 41.20 -13.63
N ARG A 330 36.06 42.06 -14.51
CA ARG A 330 36.34 43.50 -14.56
C ARG A 330 35.66 44.29 -13.42
N ASN A 331 35.43 43.66 -12.26
CA ASN A 331 34.63 44.21 -11.14
C ASN A 331 35.38 44.38 -9.81
N VAL A 332 36.71 44.21 -9.76
CA VAL A 332 37.48 44.57 -8.56
C VAL A 332 37.60 46.10 -8.40
N VAL A 333 37.43 46.88 -9.48
CA VAL A 333 37.47 48.36 -9.45
C VAL A 333 36.24 48.98 -8.78
N TYR A 334 35.10 48.26 -8.73
CA TYR A 334 33.90 48.75 -8.06
C TYR A 334 33.93 48.56 -6.54
N PHE A 335 34.67 47.56 -6.04
CA PHE A 335 34.71 47.24 -4.61
C PHE A 335 35.69 48.14 -3.83
N LEU A 336 36.74 48.66 -4.47
CA LEU A 336 37.71 49.55 -3.83
C LEU A 336 37.28 51.03 -3.76
N LYS A 337 36.16 51.41 -4.40
CA LYS A 337 35.68 52.80 -4.42
C LYS A 337 34.68 53.14 -3.32
N GLN A 338 34.31 52.18 -2.47
CA GLN A 338 33.38 52.39 -1.34
C GLN A 338 34.04 52.39 0.05
N MET A 339 35.37 52.31 0.14
CA MET A 339 36.10 52.37 1.42
C MET A 339 36.95 53.64 1.59
N SER A 340 36.56 54.74 0.93
CA SER A 340 37.13 56.06 1.19
C SER A 340 36.05 57.12 1.17
N VAL A 341 35.27 57.17 2.25
CA VAL A 341 34.76 58.40 2.87
C VAL A 341 34.75 58.19 4.37
#